data_AF-A0A554FWD6-F1
#
_entry.id   AF-A0A554FWD6-F1
#
_cell.length_a   1.000
_cell.length_b   1.000
_cell.length_c   1.000
_cell.angle_alpha   90.00
_cell.angle_beta   90.00
_cell.angle_gamma   90.00
#
_symmetry.space_group_name_H-M   'P 1'
#
loop_
_entity.id
_entity.type
_entity.pdbx_description
1 polymer ?
#
loop_
_entity_poly.entity_id
_entity_poly.type
_entity_poly.pdbx_seq_one_letter_code
_entity_poly.pdbx_strand_id
1 'polypeptide(L)'
;MKRHLFMLGLLFAVPAFATSTTPTTQGTAQGEHRPPPFESKSGVRLLLDHRQELALTDTQAASLERIQAALDAKNAPVKASLEALRPSPPPGGGEQGSRPPGPPPDTGTQDDAARRANWEKAHGLFDELRANDMAAYQEAEQVLTDAQKTQAQALLQSEMRSHHGPGPGGRGGPRRGE
;
A
#
# COMPACT_ATOMS: atom_id res chain seq x y z
N MET A 1 -3.45 -20.98 -51.41
CA MET A 1 -4.34 -22.12 -51.10
C MET A 1 -3.70 -22.97 -50.00
N LYS A 2 -4.27 -22.96 -48.79
CA LYS A 2 -4.46 -24.12 -47.89
C LYS A 2 -5.01 -23.58 -46.57
N ARG A 3 -6.30 -23.79 -46.41
CA ARG A 3 -7.08 -23.56 -45.19
C ARG A 3 -6.85 -24.78 -44.29
N HIS A 4 -6.41 -24.58 -43.06
CA HIS A 4 -6.61 -25.56 -42.00
C HIS A 4 -7.51 -24.94 -40.94
N LEU A 5 -8.79 -25.13 -41.22
CA LEU A 5 -9.89 -25.14 -40.28
C LEU A 5 -9.65 -26.33 -39.32
N PHE A 6 -9.53 -26.08 -38.02
CA PHE A 6 -9.77 -27.12 -37.03
C PHE A 6 -10.77 -26.56 -36.01
N MET A 7 -12.02 -27.00 -36.21
CA MET A 7 -13.16 -26.83 -35.34
C MET A 7 -13.33 -28.18 -34.66
N LEU A 8 -13.16 -28.26 -33.34
CA LEU A 8 -13.71 -29.36 -32.55
C LEU A 8 -13.91 -28.90 -31.10
N GLY A 9 -15.16 -28.66 -30.75
CA GLY A 9 -15.58 -28.54 -29.36
C GLY A 9 -15.74 -29.92 -28.73
N LEU A 10 -15.66 -29.99 -27.41
CA LEU A 10 -16.36 -31.02 -26.64
C LEU A 10 -16.58 -30.63 -25.18
N LEU A 11 -17.87 -30.65 -24.84
CA LEU A 11 -18.58 -30.88 -23.57
C LEU A 11 -17.91 -30.66 -22.20
N PHE A 12 -18.66 -29.89 -21.41
CA PHE A 12 -18.87 -30.01 -19.96
C PHE A 12 -18.71 -31.43 -19.39
N ALA A 13 -17.90 -31.56 -18.35
CA ALA A 13 -18.01 -32.61 -17.35
C ALA A 13 -17.82 -31.99 -15.95
N VAL A 14 -18.90 -31.95 -15.18
CA VAL A 14 -18.91 -31.56 -13.76
C VAL A 14 -18.71 -32.83 -12.94
N PRO A 15 -17.70 -32.91 -12.06
CA PRO A 15 -17.72 -33.87 -10.96
C PRO A 15 -18.31 -33.19 -9.72
N ALA A 16 -19.52 -33.61 -9.35
CA ALA A 16 -20.06 -33.44 -8.01
C ALA A 16 -19.34 -34.42 -7.07
N PHE A 17 -18.47 -33.91 -6.21
CA PHE A 17 -18.05 -34.62 -5.00
C PHE A 17 -18.59 -33.87 -3.78
N ALA A 18 -19.60 -34.48 -3.17
CA ALA A 18 -20.02 -34.19 -1.81
C ALA A 18 -19.31 -35.18 -0.88
N THR A 19 -18.43 -34.71 0.01
CA THR A 19 -18.15 -35.37 1.29
C THR A 19 -17.61 -34.37 2.33
N SER A 20 -18.53 -33.95 3.19
CA SER A 20 -18.43 -33.81 4.66
C SER A 20 -17.13 -33.34 5.35
N THR A 21 -17.21 -32.11 5.85
CA THR A 21 -16.88 -31.65 7.23
C THR A 21 -15.56 -32.08 7.90
N THR A 22 -14.66 -31.11 7.98
CA THR A 22 -14.00 -30.73 9.24
C THR A 22 -14.05 -29.20 9.36
N PRO A 23 -14.65 -28.61 10.42
CA PRO A 23 -14.48 -27.20 10.69
C PRO A 23 -13.04 -27.00 11.17
N THR A 24 -12.15 -26.64 10.24
CA THR A 24 -10.84 -26.10 10.58
C THR A 24 -11.09 -24.76 11.26
N THR A 25 -11.03 -24.81 12.58
CA THR A 25 -10.64 -23.76 13.51
C THR A 25 -10.30 -22.45 12.83
N GLN A 26 -11.17 -21.46 12.99
CA GLN A 26 -10.87 -20.03 12.87
C GLN A 26 -9.69 -19.72 13.80
N GLY A 27 -8.49 -19.88 13.28
CA GLY A 27 -7.23 -19.57 13.93
C GLY A 27 -6.77 -18.20 13.49
N THR A 28 -6.97 -17.23 14.38
CA THR A 28 -6.27 -15.94 14.48
C THR A 28 -6.33 -15.05 13.23
N ALA A 29 -7.13 -13.99 13.36
CA ALA A 29 -6.89 -12.72 12.69
C ALA A 29 -5.39 -12.41 12.71
N GLN A 30 -4.73 -12.66 11.57
CA GLN A 30 -3.48 -12.01 11.24
C GLN A 30 -3.76 -10.53 11.43
N GLY A 31 -3.16 -9.92 12.45
CA GLY A 31 -3.13 -8.46 12.54
C GLY A 31 -2.66 -7.99 11.19
N GLU A 32 -3.56 -7.36 10.43
CA GLU A 32 -3.26 -6.81 9.13
C GLU A 32 -1.97 -6.02 9.31
N HIS A 33 -0.89 -6.53 8.71
CA HIS A 33 0.37 -5.86 8.69
C HIS A 33 0.14 -4.64 7.81
N ARG A 34 -0.47 -3.59 8.37
CA ARG A 34 -0.75 -2.37 7.64
C ARG A 34 0.62 -1.88 7.21
N PRO A 35 0.91 -1.88 5.90
CA PRO A 35 2.22 -1.47 5.43
C PRO A 35 2.47 -0.06 5.99
N PRO A 36 3.69 0.23 6.48
CA PRO A 36 4.01 1.55 6.95
C PRO A 36 3.63 2.60 5.89
N PRO A 37 3.25 3.82 6.30
CA PRO A 37 2.67 4.81 5.39
C PRO A 37 3.58 5.23 4.22
N PHE A 38 4.88 4.90 4.25
CA PHE A 38 5.84 5.13 3.16
C PHE A 38 5.92 3.98 2.13
N GLU A 39 5.23 2.86 2.36
CA GLU A 39 5.16 1.73 1.44
C GLU A 39 4.00 1.84 0.45
N SER A 40 3.29 2.97 0.43
CA SER A 40 2.35 3.27 -0.65
C SER A 40 3.06 3.21 -2.00
N LYS A 41 2.39 2.65 -3.00
CA LYS A 41 2.91 2.58 -4.37
C LYS A 41 3.19 3.99 -4.89
N SER A 42 4.35 4.17 -5.52
CA SER A 42 4.66 5.39 -6.27
C SER A 42 3.72 5.56 -7.45
N GLY A 43 3.50 6.80 -7.88
CA GLY A 43 2.72 7.08 -9.08
C GLY A 43 3.28 6.35 -10.31
N VAL A 44 4.61 6.32 -10.46
CA VAL A 44 5.30 5.61 -11.54
C VAL A 44 5.08 4.10 -11.48
N ARG A 45 5.10 3.50 -10.28
CA ARG A 45 4.82 2.07 -10.10
C ARG A 45 3.38 1.74 -10.47
N LEU A 46 2.44 2.61 -10.15
CA LEU A 46 1.04 2.44 -10.53
C LEU A 46 0.89 2.42 -12.07
N LEU A 47 1.57 3.30 -12.80
CA LEU A 47 1.56 3.28 -14.28
C LEU A 47 2.08 1.96 -14.85
N LEU A 48 3.16 1.43 -14.28
CA LEU A 48 3.74 0.14 -14.69
C LEU A 48 2.81 -1.04 -14.40
N ASP A 49 2.16 -1.05 -13.22
CA ASP A 49 1.17 -2.07 -12.86
C ASP A 49 -0.03 -2.05 -13.85
N HIS A 50 -0.38 -0.88 -14.39
CA HIS A 50 -1.49 -0.68 -15.35
C HIS A 50 -1.03 -0.58 -16.83
N ARG A 51 0.12 -1.15 -17.18
CA ARG A 51 0.69 -1.01 -18.54
C ARG A 51 -0.24 -1.39 -19.68
N GLN A 52 -1.06 -2.45 -19.51
CA GLN A 52 -1.97 -2.94 -20.54
C GLN A 52 -3.19 -2.03 -20.69
N GLU A 53 -3.72 -1.51 -19.58
CA GLU A 53 -4.86 -0.60 -19.55
C GLU A 53 -4.51 0.76 -20.18
N LEU A 54 -3.29 1.24 -19.93
CA LEU A 54 -2.74 2.46 -20.52
C LEU A 54 -2.20 2.26 -21.95
N ALA A 55 -2.26 1.03 -22.49
CA ALA A 55 -1.66 0.66 -23.77
C ALA A 55 -0.23 1.18 -23.93
N LEU A 56 0.59 1.04 -22.88
CA LEU A 56 1.98 1.48 -22.91
C LEU A 56 2.76 0.68 -23.94
N THR A 57 3.53 1.37 -24.78
CA THR A 57 4.49 0.72 -25.66
C THR A 57 5.68 0.20 -24.86
N ASP A 58 6.40 -0.78 -25.39
CA ASP A 58 7.59 -1.34 -24.72
C ASP A 58 8.65 -0.26 -24.42
N THR A 59 8.80 0.71 -25.32
CA THR A 59 9.72 1.85 -25.13
C THR A 59 9.27 2.77 -23.98
N GLN A 60 7.96 3.01 -23.85
CA GLN A 60 7.41 3.79 -22.74
C GLN A 60 7.58 3.03 -21.42
N ALA A 61 7.26 1.73 -21.39
CA ALA A 61 7.43 0.88 -20.22
C ALA A 61 8.89 0.85 -19.76
N ALA A 62 9.84 0.63 -20.66
CA ALA A 62 11.28 0.65 -20.34
C ALA A 62 11.76 2.02 -19.83
N SER A 63 11.13 3.11 -20.26
CA SER A 63 11.45 4.45 -19.75
C SER A 63 10.90 4.66 -18.34
N LEU A 64 9.66 4.22 -18.09
CA LEU A 64 9.06 4.26 -16.75
C LEU A 64 9.79 3.36 -15.75
N GLU A 65 10.28 2.20 -16.18
CA GLU A 65 11.13 1.33 -15.36
C GLU A 65 12.43 2.01 -14.92
N ARG A 66 13.07 2.76 -15.84
CA ARG A 66 14.27 3.55 -15.52
C ARG A 66 13.96 4.68 -14.52
N ILE A 67 12.84 5.38 -14.70
CA ILE A 67 12.38 6.43 -13.77
C ILE A 67 12.12 5.82 -12.39
N GLN A 68 11.43 4.67 -12.33
CA GLN A 68 11.16 3.96 -11.08
C GLN A 68 12.46 3.52 -10.39
N ALA A 69 13.42 2.96 -11.13
CA ALA A 69 14.71 2.56 -10.57
C ALA A 69 15.50 3.76 -10.01
N ALA A 70 15.45 4.91 -10.68
CA ALA A 70 16.07 6.14 -10.21
C ALA A 70 15.37 6.67 -8.93
N LEU A 71 14.03 6.62 -8.89
CA LEU A 71 13.25 6.97 -7.71
C LEU A 71 13.60 6.06 -6.51
N ASP A 72 13.70 4.75 -6.73
CA ASP A 72 14.05 3.80 -5.69
C ASP A 72 15.47 4.04 -5.15
N ALA A 73 16.43 4.30 -6.04
CA ALA A 73 17.80 4.66 -5.65
C ALA A 73 17.83 5.96 -4.83
N LYS A 74 17.04 6.97 -5.24
CA LYS A 74 16.94 8.26 -4.54
C LYS A 74 16.28 8.12 -3.16
N ASN A 75 15.27 7.27 -3.04
CA ASN A 75 14.51 7.08 -1.81
C ASN A 75 15.16 6.11 -0.82
N ALA A 76 16.10 5.26 -1.25
CA ALA A 76 16.79 4.31 -0.39
C ALA A 76 17.37 4.92 0.91
N PRO A 77 18.16 6.01 0.88
CA PRO A 77 18.68 6.62 2.11
C PRO A 77 17.60 7.23 3.02
N VAL A 78 16.51 7.76 2.42
CA VAL A 78 15.38 8.35 3.16
C VAL A 78 14.60 7.26 3.90
N LYS A 79 14.34 6.13 3.22
CA LYS A 79 13.72 4.94 3.81
C LYS A 79 14.57 4.35 4.94
N ALA A 80 15.89 4.28 4.77
CA ALA A 80 16.79 3.84 5.83
C ALA A 80 16.75 4.76 7.07
N SER A 81 16.65 6.07 6.86
CA SER A 81 16.48 7.05 7.95
C SER A 81 15.15 6.89 8.68
N LEU A 82 14.06 6.59 7.97
CA LEU A 82 12.76 6.31 8.58
C LEU A 82 12.78 5.03 9.42
N GLU A 83 13.42 3.97 8.94
CA GLU A 83 13.55 2.72 9.71
C GLU A 83 14.40 2.91 10.97
N ALA A 84 15.43 3.74 10.92
CA ALA A 84 16.24 4.09 12.09
C ALA A 84 15.46 4.86 13.18
N LEU A 85 14.38 5.55 12.80
CA LEU A 85 13.47 6.23 13.73
C LEU A 85 12.39 5.31 14.32
N ARG A 86 12.30 4.06 13.84
CA ARG A 86 11.30 3.10 14.30
C ARG A 86 11.57 2.72 15.76
N PRO A 87 10.57 2.80 16.66
CA PRO A 87 10.73 2.36 18.03
C PRO A 87 11.05 0.86 18.05
N SER A 88 12.05 0.47 18.85
CA SER A 88 12.35 -0.94 19.06
C SER A 88 11.14 -1.65 19.67
N PRO A 89 10.80 -2.87 19.20
CA PRO A 89 9.73 -3.64 19.83
C PRO A 89 10.08 -3.86 21.32
N PRO A 90 9.10 -3.76 22.22
CA PRO A 90 9.36 -3.96 23.65
C PRO A 90 9.91 -5.37 23.89
N PRO A 91 10.95 -5.53 24.72
CA PRO A 91 11.42 -6.85 25.12
C PRO A 91 10.30 -7.57 25.89
N GLY A 92 9.87 -8.74 25.41
CA GLY A 92 8.82 -9.55 26.07
C GLY A 92 7.59 -9.88 25.22
N GLY A 93 7.69 -9.92 23.89
CA GLY A 93 6.61 -10.38 22.98
C GLY A 93 6.32 -11.89 23.02
N GLY A 94 6.31 -12.49 24.21
CA GLY A 94 6.06 -13.91 24.41
C GLY A 94 5.51 -14.16 25.81
N GLU A 95 4.27 -13.76 26.04
CA GLU A 95 3.27 -14.44 26.88
C GLU A 95 2.08 -13.50 27.10
N GLN A 96 0.96 -13.79 26.42
CA GLN A 96 -0.34 -13.29 26.81
C GLN A 96 -0.71 -13.94 28.15
N GLY A 97 -0.54 -13.20 29.24
CA GLY A 97 -0.97 -13.67 30.55
C GLY A 97 -0.76 -12.61 31.62
N SER A 98 -1.81 -11.86 31.94
CA SER A 98 -1.96 -11.14 33.21
C SER A 98 -1.05 -9.91 33.43
N ARG A 99 -1.37 -8.78 32.78
CA ARG A 99 -0.95 -7.47 33.30
C ARG A 99 -2.06 -6.92 34.21
N PRO A 100 -1.84 -6.72 35.53
CA PRO A 100 -2.78 -5.99 36.36
C PRO A 100 -2.82 -4.51 35.91
N PRO A 101 -3.94 -3.79 36.14
CA PRO A 101 -4.08 -2.38 35.78
C PRO A 101 -3.23 -1.53 36.74
N GLY A 102 -1.91 -1.53 36.53
CA GLY A 102 -1.02 -0.55 37.13
C GLY A 102 -1.24 0.82 36.48
N PRO A 103 -1.05 1.92 37.22
CA PRO A 103 -1.15 3.27 36.65
C PRO A 103 -0.21 3.38 35.44
N PRO A 104 -0.54 4.22 34.44
CA PRO A 104 0.38 4.51 33.34
C PRO A 104 1.72 4.93 33.94
N PRO A 105 2.85 4.50 33.37
CA PRO A 105 4.15 4.94 33.87
C PRO A 105 4.17 6.47 33.89
N ASP A 106 4.47 7.03 35.06
CA ASP A 106 4.84 8.43 35.25
C ASP A 106 6.16 8.68 34.51
N THR A 107 6.09 8.85 33.19
CA THR A 107 7.22 9.28 32.35
C THR A 107 6.84 10.59 31.68
N GLY A 108 6.70 11.63 32.51
CA GLY A 108 6.46 12.99 32.06
C GLY A 108 7.68 13.56 31.33
N THR A 109 7.41 14.20 30.20
CA THR A 109 8.19 15.25 29.51
C THR A 109 9.40 14.84 28.67
N GLN A 110 10.35 14.05 29.17
CA GLN A 110 11.59 13.78 28.41
C GLN A 110 11.36 12.77 27.27
N ASP A 111 10.63 11.69 27.56
CA ASP A 111 10.22 10.70 26.54
C ASP A 111 9.22 11.30 25.53
N ASP A 112 8.37 12.23 25.99
CA ASP A 112 7.47 12.98 25.13
C ASP A 112 8.19 13.97 24.21
N ALA A 113 9.25 14.62 24.68
CA ALA A 113 10.08 15.51 23.87
C ALA A 113 10.87 14.73 22.81
N ALA A 114 11.50 13.61 23.19
CA ALA A 114 12.21 12.74 22.25
C ALA A 114 11.24 12.14 21.21
N ARG A 115 10.05 11.69 21.63
CA ARG A 115 9.02 11.18 20.73
C ARG A 115 8.52 12.26 19.75
N ARG A 116 8.29 13.48 20.22
CA ARG A 116 7.90 14.62 19.36
C ARG A 116 9.00 14.95 18.35
N ALA A 117 10.26 15.02 18.78
CA ALA A 117 11.38 15.29 17.88
C ALA A 117 11.55 14.19 16.81
N ASN A 118 11.37 12.91 17.18
CA ASN A 118 11.41 11.80 16.22
C ASN A 118 10.23 11.86 15.23
N TRP A 119 9.05 12.24 15.71
CA TRP A 119 7.88 12.44 14.86
C TRP A 119 8.09 13.58 13.85
N GLU A 120 8.64 14.71 14.28
CA GLU A 120 8.95 15.84 13.39
C GLU A 120 10.00 15.47 12.33
N LYS A 121 11.06 14.74 12.73
CA LYS A 121 12.05 14.19 11.78
C LYS A 121 11.40 13.24 10.78
N ALA A 122 10.55 12.33 11.26
CA ALA A 122 9.85 11.39 10.39
C ALA A 122 8.95 12.14 9.39
N HIS A 123 8.24 13.19 9.85
CA HIS A 123 7.43 14.04 8.99
C HIS A 123 8.22 14.65 7.84
N GLY A 124 9.38 15.26 8.12
CA GLY A 124 10.24 15.80 7.08
C GLY A 124 10.68 14.75 6.06
N LEU A 125 11.03 13.53 6.52
CA LEU A 125 11.40 12.42 5.63
C LEU A 125 10.22 11.92 4.79
N PHE A 126 9.00 11.91 5.33
CA PHE A 126 7.80 11.59 4.55
C PHE A 126 7.52 12.63 3.46
N ASP A 127 7.72 13.91 3.77
CA ASP A 127 7.55 14.99 2.79
C ASP A 127 8.61 14.91 1.69
N GLU A 128 9.84 14.51 2.01
CA GLU A 128 10.88 14.25 1.02
C GLU A 128 10.51 13.08 0.10
N LEU A 129 10.04 11.95 0.65
CA LEU A 129 9.55 10.83 -0.17
C LEU A 129 8.43 11.26 -1.12
N ARG A 130 7.47 12.06 -0.63
CA ARG A 130 6.37 12.58 -1.43
C ARG A 130 6.87 13.51 -2.53
N ALA A 131 7.80 14.41 -2.22
CA ALA A 131 8.40 15.30 -3.22
C ALA A 131 9.15 14.52 -4.30
N ASN A 132 9.87 13.46 -3.93
CA ASN A 132 10.55 12.58 -4.86
C ASN A 132 9.57 11.82 -5.77
N ASP A 133 8.47 11.30 -5.20
CA ASP A 133 7.43 10.63 -5.98
C ASP A 133 6.74 11.59 -6.97
N MET A 134 6.39 12.80 -6.54
CA MET A 134 5.81 13.82 -7.43
C MET A 134 6.74 14.17 -8.59
N ALA A 135 8.04 14.36 -8.32
CA ALA A 135 9.02 14.67 -9.35
C ALA A 135 9.17 13.52 -10.35
N ALA A 136 9.24 12.27 -9.88
CA ALA A 136 9.31 11.09 -10.73
C ALA A 136 8.04 10.91 -11.57
N TYR A 137 6.87 11.21 -11.01
CA TYR A 137 5.61 11.18 -11.76
C TYR A 137 5.56 12.26 -12.85
N GLN A 138 6.05 13.47 -12.58
CA GLN A 138 6.15 14.53 -13.60
C GLN A 138 7.08 14.15 -14.74
N GLU A 139 8.19 13.47 -14.45
CA GLU A 139 9.08 12.91 -15.48
C GLU A 139 8.38 11.81 -16.29
N ALA A 140 7.64 10.92 -15.61
CA ALA A 140 6.85 9.88 -16.25
C ALA A 140 5.80 10.44 -17.21
N GLU A 141 5.15 11.56 -16.88
CA GLU A 141 4.18 12.21 -17.77
C GLU A 141 4.82 12.65 -19.10
N GLN A 142 6.11 13.01 -19.14
CA GLN A 142 6.80 13.38 -20.39
C GLN A 142 6.94 12.21 -21.36
N VAL A 143 6.84 10.98 -20.86
CA VAL A 143 6.90 9.74 -21.66
C VAL A 143 5.53 9.34 -22.20
N LEU A 144 4.45 9.81 -21.56
CA LEU A 144 3.08 9.48 -21.90
C LEU A 144 2.51 10.41 -22.97
N THR A 145 1.60 9.87 -23.79
CA THR A 145 0.73 10.69 -24.65
C THR A 145 -0.34 11.41 -23.82
N ASP A 146 -0.94 12.46 -24.34
CA ASP A 146 -1.96 13.23 -23.59
C ASP A 146 -3.21 12.40 -23.23
N ALA A 147 -3.57 11.45 -24.10
CA ALA A 147 -4.64 10.49 -23.81
C ALA A 147 -4.26 9.59 -22.62
N GLN A 148 -3.03 9.08 -22.60
CA GLN A 148 -2.51 8.25 -21.51
C GLN A 148 -2.37 9.04 -20.21
N LYS A 149 -1.97 10.31 -20.24
CA LYS A 149 -1.93 11.18 -19.04
C LYS A 149 -3.32 11.33 -18.41
N THR A 150 -4.34 11.53 -19.23
CA THR A 150 -5.73 11.65 -18.76
C THR A 150 -6.19 10.37 -18.05
N GLN A 151 -5.89 9.20 -18.64
CA GLN A 151 -6.20 7.90 -18.03
C GLN A 151 -5.38 7.65 -16.75
N ALA A 152 -4.08 7.95 -16.79
CA ALA A 152 -3.19 7.88 -15.63
C ALA A 152 -3.72 8.69 -14.44
N GLN A 153 -4.17 9.92 -14.69
CA GLN A 153 -4.74 10.78 -13.66
C GLN A 153 -6.02 10.19 -13.05
N ALA A 154 -6.87 9.55 -13.87
CA ALA A 154 -8.06 8.87 -13.37
C ALA A 154 -7.70 7.65 -12.50
N LEU A 155 -6.68 6.87 -12.89
CA LEU A 155 -6.16 5.75 -12.10
C LEU A 155 -5.61 6.22 -10.74
N LEU A 156 -4.79 7.27 -10.72
CA LEU A 156 -4.26 7.84 -9.49
C LEU A 156 -5.38 8.32 -8.55
N GLN A 157 -6.40 9.00 -9.08
CA GLN A 157 -7.54 9.43 -8.26
C GLN A 157 -8.33 8.25 -7.68
N SER A 158 -8.48 7.17 -8.45
CA SER A 158 -9.12 5.94 -7.98
C SER A 158 -8.34 5.28 -6.86
N GLU A 159 -7.01 5.17 -7.01
CA GLU A 159 -6.12 4.60 -5.99
C GLU A 159 -6.12 5.44 -4.71
N MET A 160 -6.07 6.78 -4.84
CA MET A 160 -6.18 7.69 -3.70
C MET A 160 -7.49 7.51 -2.96
N ARG A 161 -8.64 7.39 -3.65
CA ARG A 161 -9.94 7.15 -3.01
C ARG A 161 -9.99 5.79 -2.30
N SER A 162 -9.38 4.77 -2.88
CA SER A 162 -9.31 3.42 -2.29
C SER A 162 -8.49 3.42 -0.99
N HIS A 163 -7.38 4.16 -0.94
CA HIS A 163 -6.56 4.29 0.26
C HIS A 163 -7.12 5.26 1.31
N HIS A 164 -7.90 6.26 0.90
CA HIS A 164 -8.59 7.19 1.79
C HIS A 164 -10.04 6.76 2.10
N GLY A 165 -10.31 5.45 2.10
CA GLY A 165 -11.61 4.90 2.47
C GLY A 165 -12.17 5.53 3.76
N PRO A 166 -13.50 5.60 3.91
CA PRO A 166 -14.15 6.42 4.93
C PRO A 166 -13.55 6.10 6.30
N GLY A 167 -12.86 7.09 6.88
CA GLY A 167 -12.25 6.94 8.19
C GLY A 167 -13.29 6.50 9.23
N PRO A 168 -12.88 5.85 10.32
CA PRO A 168 -13.78 5.46 11.41
C PRO A 168 -14.21 6.71 12.21
N GLY A 169 -15.04 7.55 11.59
CA GLY A 169 -15.63 8.76 12.18
C GLY A 169 -17.16 8.70 12.25
N GLY A 170 -17.77 7.59 11.83
CA GLY A 170 -19.22 7.39 11.85
C GLY A 170 -19.76 6.87 13.18
N ARG A 171 -19.28 7.33 14.35
CA ARG A 171 -19.97 7.08 15.62
C ARG A 171 -21.06 8.13 15.81
N GLY A 172 -22.10 8.02 14.98
CA GLY A 172 -23.39 8.63 15.28
C GLY A 172 -23.85 8.08 16.62
N GLY A 173 -23.80 8.92 17.66
CA GLY A 173 -24.36 8.58 18.96
C GLY A 173 -25.84 8.21 18.83
N PRO A 174 -26.37 7.34 19.70
CA PRO A 174 -27.80 7.04 19.68
C PRO A 174 -28.59 8.34 19.87
N ARG A 175 -29.55 8.61 18.98
CA ARG A 175 -30.58 9.61 19.25
C ARG A 175 -31.35 9.12 20.47
N ARG A 176 -31.20 9.83 21.58
CA ARG A 176 -32.06 9.72 22.76
C ARG A 176 -33.47 10.06 22.29
N GLY A 177 -34.31 9.04 22.13
CA GLY A 177 -35.75 9.23 21.95
C GLY A 177 -36.32 9.73 23.27
N GLU A 178 -36.96 10.89 23.22
CA GLU A 178 -38.08 11.26 24.08
C GLU A 178 -39.36 11.06 23.26
#